data_AF-A0AAW9E302-F1
#
_entry.id   AF-A0AAW9E302-F1
#
_cell.length_a   1.000
_cell.length_b   1.000
_cell.length_c   1.000
_cell.angle_alpha   90.00
_cell.angle_beta   90.00
_cell.angle_gamma   90.00
#
_symmetry.space_group_name_H-M   'P 1'
#
loop_
_entity.id
_entity.type
_entity.pdbx_description
1 polymer ?
#
loop_
_entity_poly.entity_id
_entity_poly.type
_entity_poly.pdbx_seq_one_letter_code
_entity_poly.pdbx_strand_id
1 'polypeptide(L)' 'MARNKLDRQLKLAQQSQERADRRKLYCDFLLAYGYERNEESAHLFAFSLGLLSDDRAKLVHELMSGFWLK' A
#
# COMPACT_ATOMS: atom_id res chain seq x y z
N MET A 1 4.28 -3.86 -32.58
CA MET A 1 4.23 -4.70 -31.35
C MET A 1 5.03 -4.13 -30.16
N ALA A 2 6.03 -3.25 -30.35
CA ALA A 2 6.83 -2.70 -29.23
C ALA A 2 6.10 -1.74 -28.28
N ARG A 3 5.11 -0.96 -28.76
CA ARG A 3 4.31 -0.02 -27.94
C ARG A 3 3.59 -0.70 -26.76
N ASN A 4 3.00 -1.87 -26.96
CA ASN A 4 2.28 -2.59 -25.89
C ASN A 4 3.19 -3.09 -24.76
N LYS A 5 4.48 -3.35 -25.03
CA LYS A 5 5.44 -3.80 -24.01
C LYS A 5 5.90 -2.63 -23.13
N LEU A 6 6.14 -1.46 -23.74
CA LEU A 6 6.52 -0.24 -23.03
C LEU A 6 5.36 0.27 -22.15
N ASP A 7 4.14 0.26 -22.67
CA ASP A 7 2.92 0.65 -21.93
C ASP A 7 2.68 -0.25 -20.72
N ARG A 8 2.90 -1.57 -20.88
CA ARG A 8 2.81 -2.54 -19.79
C ARG A 8 3.88 -2.31 -18.72
N GLN A 9 5.12 -1.98 -19.10
CA GLN A 9 6.18 -1.67 -18.14
C GLN A 9 5.92 -0.36 -17.39
N LEU A 10 5.43 0.68 -18.09
CA LEU A 10 5.02 1.94 -17.47
C LEU A 10 3.90 1.74 -16.45
N LYS A 11 2.87 0.95 -16.79
CA LYS A 11 1.79 0.61 -15.84
C LYS A 11 2.29 -0.14 -14.62
N LEU A 12 3.20 -1.09 -14.79
CA LEU A 12 3.81 -1.83 -13.68
C LEU A 12 4.66 -0.92 -12.78
N ALA A 13 5.39 0.03 -13.37
CA ALA A 13 6.17 1.01 -12.64
C ALA A 13 5.27 1.98 -11.86
N GLN A 14 4.19 2.48 -12.48
CA GLN A 14 3.20 3.33 -11.81
C GLN A 14 2.54 2.59 -10.63
N GLN A 15 2.07 1.36 -10.84
CA GLN A 15 1.50 0.55 -9.76
C GLN A 15 2.50 0.27 -8.64
N SER A 16 3.78 0.09 -8.97
CA SER A 16 4.83 -0.08 -7.97
C SER A 16 5.08 1.21 -7.18
N GLN A 17 5.07 2.35 -7.85
CA GLN A 17 5.23 3.66 -7.20
C GLN A 17 4.05 3.97 -6.29
N GLU A 18 2.81 3.78 -6.76
CA GLU A 18 1.60 3.99 -5.95
C GLU A 18 1.59 3.10 -4.69
N ARG A 19 2.07 1.85 -4.80
CA ARG A 19 2.24 0.97 -3.65
C ARG A 19 3.32 1.45 -2.69
N ALA A 20 4.45 1.95 -3.20
CA ALA A 20 5.53 2.50 -2.39
C ALA A 20 5.05 3.74 -1.61
N ASP A 21 4.32 4.64 -2.27
CA ASP A 21 3.72 5.82 -1.64
C ASP A 21 2.73 5.44 -0.52
N ARG A 22 1.83 4.47 -0.76
CA ARG A 22 0.91 3.98 0.28
C ARG A 22 1.63 3.37 1.48
N ARG A 23 2.70 2.60 1.24
CA ARG A 23 3.53 2.03 2.32
C ARG A 23 4.24 3.10 3.12
N LYS A 24 4.74 4.15 2.44
CA LYS A 24 5.36 5.29 3.09
C LYS A 24 4.36 6.00 4.01
N LEU A 25 3.16 6.30 3.52
CA LEU A 25 2.07 6.88 4.32
C LEU A 25 1.71 6.01 5.52
N TYR A 26 1.69 4.68 5.34
CA TYR A 26 1.46 3.75 6.45
C TYR A 26 2.59 3.79 7.47
N CYS A 27 3.85 3.82 7.05
CA CYS A 27 4.98 4.00 7.97
C CYS A 27 4.93 5.32 8.73
N ASP A 28 4.63 6.42 8.03
CA ASP A 28 4.49 7.73 8.65
C ASP A 28 3.34 7.72 9.68
N PHE A 29 2.23 7.03 9.38
CA PHE A 29 1.15 6.79 10.33
C PHE A 29 1.61 5.98 11.55
N LEU A 30 2.32 4.88 11.35
CA LEU A 30 2.86 4.07 12.46
C LEU A 30 3.79 4.90 13.35
N LEU A 31 4.69 5.70 12.76
CA LEU A 31 5.62 6.55 13.50
C LEU A 31 4.91 7.67 14.25
N ALA A 32 3.91 8.32 13.64
CA ALA A 32 3.18 9.42 14.24
C ALA A 32 2.40 9.00 15.49
N TYR A 33 1.86 7.77 15.48
CA TYR A 33 1.05 7.25 16.58
C TYR A 33 1.79 6.25 17.49
N GLY A 34 3.05 5.93 17.18
CA GLY A 34 3.84 4.94 17.91
C GLY A 34 3.31 3.50 17.78
N TYR A 35 2.65 3.19 16.67
CA TYR A 35 2.11 1.86 16.40
C TYR A 35 3.15 0.93 15.78
N GLU A 36 3.05 -0.35 16.12
CA GLU A 36 3.83 -1.40 15.47
C GLU A 36 3.17 -1.85 14.17
N ARG A 37 3.99 -2.38 13.26
CA ARG A 37 3.46 -2.95 12.02
C ARG A 37 2.72 -4.27 12.32
N ASN A 38 1.42 -4.18 12.55
CA ASN A 38 0.52 -5.31 12.78
C ASN A 38 -0.84 -5.12 12.07
N GLU A 39 -1.68 -6.15 12.06
CA GLU A 39 -2.91 -6.17 11.25
C GLU A 39 -3.92 -5.15 11.74
N GLU A 40 -3.97 -4.97 13.05
CA GLU A 40 -4.78 -3.97 13.72
C GLU A 40 -4.41 -2.55 13.28
N SER A 41 -3.11 -2.23 13.23
CA SER A 41 -2.60 -0.93 12.78
C SER A 41 -2.88 -0.67 11.31
N ALA A 42 -2.82 -1.71 10.47
CA ALA A 42 -3.20 -1.63 9.07
C ALA A 42 -4.71 -1.36 8.92
N HIS A 43 -5.54 -1.98 9.77
CA HIS A 43 -6.97 -1.68 9.83
C HIS A 43 -7.22 -0.24 10.28
N LEU A 44 -6.55 0.24 11.32
CA LEU A 44 -6.65 1.62 11.81
C LEU A 44 -6.25 2.64 10.73
N PHE A 45 -5.17 2.39 10.01
CA PHE A 45 -4.77 3.22 8.87
C PHE A 45 -5.84 3.23 7.77
N ALA A 46 -6.36 2.06 7.42
CA ALA A 46 -7.39 1.93 6.41
C ALA A 46 -8.73 2.60 6.82
N PHE A 47 -9.04 2.61 8.13
CA PHE A 47 -10.12 3.40 8.71
C PHE A 47 -9.83 4.91 8.63
N SER A 48 -8.60 5.33 8.92
CA SER A 48 -8.19 6.74 8.82
C SER A 48 -8.29 7.28 7.38
N LEU A 49 -8.22 6.40 6.37
CA LEU A 49 -8.42 6.76 4.97
C LEU A 49 -9.89 6.78 4.55
N GLY A 50 -10.83 6.40 5.42
CA GLY A 50 -12.26 6.35 5.10
C GLY A 50 -12.62 5.30 4.05
N LEU A 51 -11.81 4.25 3.91
CA LEU A 51 -12.06 3.20 2.92
C LEU A 51 -13.27 2.33 3.29
N LEU A 52 -14.03 1.92 2.27
CA LEU A 52 -15.10 0.93 2.39
C LEU A 52 -14.52 -0.44 2.77
N SER A 53 -15.35 -1.32 3.34
CA SER A 53 -14.91 -2.63 3.88
C SER A 53 -14.06 -3.46 2.91
N ASP A 54 -14.43 -3.52 1.63
CA ASP A 54 -13.68 -4.26 0.60
C ASP A 54 -12.30 -3.65 0.33
N ASP A 55 -12.24 -2.33 0.11
CA ASP A 55 -10.97 -1.62 -0.10
C ASP A 55 -10.07 -1.66 1.14
N ARG A 56 -10.69 -1.66 2.34
CA ARG A 56 -10.00 -1.80 3.62
C ARG A 56 -9.30 -3.15 3.71
N ALA A 57 -10.01 -4.24 3.43
CA ALA A 57 -9.46 -5.59 3.46
C ALA A 57 -8.35 -5.75 2.41
N LYS A 58 -8.54 -5.17 1.22
CA LYS A 58 -7.54 -5.19 0.15
C LYS A 58 -6.27 -4.41 0.53
N LEU A 59 -6.41 -3.24 1.14
CA LEU A 59 -5.28 -2.44 1.60
C LEU A 59 -4.51 -3.15 2.72
N VAL A 60 -5.23 -3.68 3.72
CA VAL A 60 -4.63 -4.44 4.83
C VAL A 60 -3.86 -5.63 4.31
N HIS A 61 -4.47 -6.39 3.39
CA HIS A 61 -3.82 -7.51 2.73
C HIS A 61 -2.59 -7.05 1.94
N GLU A 62 -2.61 -5.90 1.25
CA GLU A 62 -1.45 -5.37 0.52
C GLU A 62 -0.31 -4.94 1.46
N LEU A 63 -0.62 -4.31 2.59
CA LEU A 63 0.34 -3.88 3.62
C LEU A 63 0.99 -5.08 4.34
N MET A 64 0.24 -6.18 4.47
CA MET A 64 0.68 -7.40 5.15
C MET A 64 1.32 -8.44 4.26
N SER A 65 0.81 -8.61 3.04
CA SER A 65 1.38 -9.52 2.05
C SER A 65 2.66 -8.98 1.41
N GLY A 66 3.00 -7.71 1.64
CA GLY A 66 4.14 -7.06 1.02
C GLY A 66 5.49 -7.55 1.54
N PHE A 67 6.39 -7.93 0.62
CA PHE A 67 7.84 -7.87 0.84
C PHE A 67 8.21 -6.40 1.03
N TRP A 68 8.55 -6.01 2.26
CA TRP A 68 9.17 -4.73 2.55
C TRP A 68 10.60 -4.89 2.08
N LEU A 69 10.87 -4.49 0.84
CA LEU A 69 12.23 -4.45 0.33
C LEU A 69 13.01 -3.56 1.31
N LYS A 70 13.92 -4.24 2.00
CA LYS A 70 14.81 -3.73 3.03
C LYS A 70 15.80 -2.72 2.46
#